data_AF-A0A2Z5QY34-F1
#
_entry.id   AF-A0A2Z5QY34-F1
#
_cell.length_a   1.000
_cell.length_b   1.000
_cell.length_c   1.000
_cell.angle_alpha   90.00
_cell.angle_beta   90.00
_cell.angle_gamma   90.00
#
_symmetry.space_group_name_H-M   'P 1'
#
loop_
_entity.id
_entity.type
_entity.pdbx_description
1 polymer ?
#
loop_
_entity_poly.entity_id
_entity_poly.type
_entity_poly.pdbx_seq_one_letter_code
_entity_poly.pdbx_strand_id
1 'polypeptide(L)'
;MSRDARQKEQEEALAAAQSVEEAEATEAAKEKPRQKEYRTETTTSNKVVRVAADPDEVDIPKEYIDVPKPGKAEAVKVAPKAELIVLDKPPLLRLRSTIITLAVPILVIMIAVRAVASDAFLWLEYHRPGFPADAYGFDTAERMRLGSYGLNYVTNFAPRSYLESITTGAEHKSAFLPDEVGHMHDVKLVILYSTAAAVLMLILAFISSATLRERAPGVIRRSLFTGAWLTVGILGVLAAVGIFSWDWLFTTFHTTFFPQGNWQFHLNDTLIRLYPPQFWVDAAIAVAALSMLIVLLLMGYTWPTRYRKQVALRRSAERFAALQKADAQVQEAKQVSASQQASRSNG
;
A
#
# COMPACT_ATOMS: atom_id res chain seq x y z
N MET A 1 -61.13 -11.74 17.47
CA MET A 1 -61.06 -11.62 16.00
C MET A 1 -60.57 -12.93 15.41
N SER A 2 -61.29 -13.49 14.42
CA SER A 2 -60.93 -14.75 13.75
C SER A 2 -59.55 -14.67 13.07
N ARG A 3 -58.85 -15.80 12.91
CA ARG A 3 -57.58 -15.87 12.16
C ARG A 3 -57.73 -15.29 10.73
N ASP A 4 -58.89 -15.50 10.11
CA ASP A 4 -59.19 -14.97 8.78
C ASP A 4 -59.28 -13.45 8.74
N ALA A 5 -59.73 -12.81 9.83
CA ALA A 5 -59.78 -11.35 9.92
C ALA A 5 -58.37 -10.74 9.99
N ARG A 6 -57.43 -11.42 10.66
CA ARG A 6 -56.03 -10.95 10.76
C ARG A 6 -55.24 -11.14 9.47
N GLN A 7 -55.51 -12.20 8.71
CA GLN A 7 -54.89 -12.38 7.38
C GLN A 7 -55.38 -11.33 6.39
N LYS A 8 -56.69 -11.03 6.41
CA LYS A 8 -57.27 -10.02 5.53
C LYS A 8 -56.73 -8.61 5.82
N GLU A 9 -56.54 -8.29 7.10
CA GLU A 9 -55.95 -7.02 7.54
C GLU A 9 -54.46 -6.91 7.18
N GLN A 10 -53.72 -8.03 7.20
CA GLN A 10 -52.32 -8.07 6.74
C GLN A 10 -52.18 -7.96 5.22
N GLU A 11 -53.09 -8.57 4.44
CA GLU A 11 -53.11 -8.43 2.98
C GLU A 11 -53.49 -7.01 2.55
N GLU A 12 -54.47 -6.37 3.22
CA GLU A 12 -54.80 -4.96 2.97
C GLU A 12 -53.66 -4.02 3.35
N ALA A 13 -52.94 -4.28 4.45
CA ALA A 13 -51.77 -3.50 4.83
C ALA A 13 -50.59 -3.65 3.84
N LEU A 14 -50.39 -4.84 3.28
CA LEU A 14 -49.35 -5.09 2.29
C LEU A 14 -49.68 -4.44 0.93
N ALA A 15 -50.96 -4.50 0.52
CA ALA A 15 -51.44 -3.84 -0.69
C ALA A 15 -51.38 -2.30 -0.56
N ALA A 16 -51.68 -1.75 0.61
CA ALA A 16 -51.53 -0.33 0.89
C ALA A 16 -50.05 0.11 0.84
N ALA A 17 -49.14 -0.68 1.42
CA ALA A 17 -47.71 -0.38 1.38
C ALA A 17 -47.14 -0.40 -0.06
N GLN A 18 -47.55 -1.37 -0.88
CA GLN A 18 -47.15 -1.45 -2.29
C GLN A 18 -47.71 -0.29 -3.12
N SER A 19 -48.94 0.16 -2.84
CA SER A 19 -49.53 1.31 -3.53
C SER A 19 -48.84 2.65 -3.19
N VAL A 20 -48.28 2.78 -1.98
CA VAL A 20 -47.51 3.96 -1.55
C VAL A 20 -46.13 3.97 -2.21
N GLU A 21 -45.48 2.80 -2.30
CA GLU A 21 -44.17 2.67 -2.95
C GLU A 21 -44.26 2.89 -4.48
N GLU A 22 -45.34 2.44 -5.12
CA GLU A 22 -45.59 2.66 -6.55
C GLU A 22 -45.98 4.12 -6.85
N ALA A 23 -46.65 4.81 -5.91
CA ALA A 23 -46.94 6.24 -5.98
C ALA A 23 -45.69 7.12 -5.76
N GLU A 24 -44.82 6.78 -4.81
CA GLU A 24 -43.52 7.45 -4.60
C GLU A 24 -42.59 7.26 -5.81
N ALA A 25 -42.58 6.06 -6.42
CA ALA A 25 -41.78 5.79 -7.61
C ALA A 25 -42.29 6.55 -8.86
N THR A 26 -43.60 6.82 -8.97
CA THR A 26 -44.16 7.62 -10.07
C THR A 26 -44.06 9.13 -9.84
N GLU A 27 -43.98 9.59 -8.58
CA GLU A 27 -43.72 10.99 -8.24
C GLU A 27 -42.23 11.35 -8.43
N ALA A 28 -41.31 10.45 -8.05
CA ALA A 28 -39.87 10.60 -8.28
C ALA A 28 -39.48 10.60 -9.79
N ALA A 29 -40.30 9.99 -10.65
CA ALA A 29 -40.07 9.97 -12.10
C ALA A 29 -40.57 11.23 -12.85
N LYS A 30 -41.28 12.15 -12.18
CA LYS A 30 -41.86 13.37 -12.81
C LYS A 30 -41.13 14.67 -12.46
N GLU A 31 -40.14 14.65 -11.57
CA GLU A 31 -39.41 15.85 -11.17
C GLU A 31 -38.20 16.14 -12.07
N LYS A 32 -38.35 17.08 -13.02
CA LYS A 32 -37.21 17.69 -13.72
C LYS A 32 -36.42 18.56 -12.74
N PRO A 33 -35.07 18.52 -12.69
CA PRO A 33 -34.32 19.35 -11.77
C PRO A 33 -34.42 20.83 -12.18
N ARG A 34 -35.10 21.60 -11.33
CA ARG A 34 -35.24 23.06 -11.38
C ARG A 34 -33.90 23.68 -10.95
N GLN A 35 -33.23 24.40 -11.84
CA GLN A 35 -32.02 25.19 -11.54
C GLN A 35 -32.36 26.20 -10.42
N LYS A 36 -31.68 26.09 -9.27
CA LYS A 36 -31.72 27.11 -8.22
C LYS A 36 -30.76 28.24 -8.61
N GLU A 37 -31.34 29.32 -9.11
CA GLU A 37 -30.67 30.61 -9.29
C GLU A 37 -30.43 31.24 -7.91
N TYR A 38 -29.16 31.33 -7.49
CA TYR A 38 -28.77 32.15 -6.34
C TYR A 38 -28.16 33.45 -6.84
N ARG A 39 -28.93 34.52 -6.66
CA ARG A 39 -28.54 35.91 -6.88
C ARG A 39 -27.86 36.44 -5.62
N THR A 40 -26.64 36.94 -5.77
CA THR A 40 -26.06 37.93 -4.85
C THR A 40 -25.21 38.92 -5.66
N GLU A 41 -25.79 40.08 -5.94
CA GLU A 41 -25.05 41.26 -6.38
C GLU A 41 -24.56 42.00 -5.14
N THR A 42 -23.23 42.14 -4.99
CA THR A 42 -22.62 43.37 -4.42
C THR A 42 -21.15 43.49 -4.87
N THR A 43 -20.94 44.27 -5.94
CA THR A 43 -19.96 45.35 -6.12
C THR A 43 -18.46 45.16 -5.73
N THR A 44 -17.64 45.09 -6.79
CA THR A 44 -16.33 45.76 -7.01
C THR A 44 -15.00 45.13 -6.54
N SER A 45 -14.21 44.78 -7.57
CA SER A 45 -12.73 44.85 -7.69
C SER A 45 -11.83 43.94 -6.85
N ASN A 46 -11.56 42.72 -7.37
CA ASN A 46 -10.19 42.28 -7.74
C ASN A 46 -10.24 40.86 -8.36
N LYS A 47 -9.58 40.68 -9.50
CA LYS A 47 -9.68 39.47 -10.34
C LYS A 47 -8.81 38.33 -9.78
N VAL A 48 -9.39 37.52 -8.90
CA VAL A 48 -8.90 36.17 -8.57
C VAL A 48 -9.49 35.21 -9.58
N VAL A 49 -8.65 34.60 -10.43
CA VAL A 49 -9.09 33.51 -11.32
C VAL A 49 -9.26 32.24 -10.46
N ARG A 50 -10.49 32.00 -10.01
CA ARG A 50 -10.90 30.69 -9.47
C ARG A 50 -11.33 29.82 -10.65
N VAL A 51 -10.58 28.75 -10.93
CA VAL A 51 -11.00 27.70 -11.85
C VAL A 51 -11.87 26.72 -11.07
N ALA A 52 -13.18 26.90 -11.13
CA ALA A 52 -14.12 25.81 -10.91
C ALA A 52 -14.20 25.06 -12.25
N ALA A 53 -13.59 23.87 -12.31
CA ALA A 53 -13.64 23.02 -13.50
C ALA A 53 -14.80 22.03 -13.36
N ASP A 54 -15.81 22.21 -14.20
CA ASP A 54 -16.72 21.16 -14.64
C ASP A 54 -15.87 20.03 -15.29
N PRO A 55 -16.04 18.73 -14.96
CA PRO A 55 -15.16 17.67 -15.44
C PRO A 55 -15.22 17.41 -16.95
N ASP A 56 -16.27 17.89 -17.64
CA ASP A 56 -16.57 17.49 -19.02
C ASP A 56 -16.40 18.61 -20.08
N GLU A 57 -16.04 19.83 -19.69
CA GLU A 57 -15.83 20.94 -20.64
C GLU A 57 -14.41 21.50 -20.55
N VAL A 58 -13.46 20.75 -21.11
CA VAL A 58 -12.16 21.30 -21.50
C VAL A 58 -12.16 21.43 -23.00
N ASP A 59 -12.34 22.65 -23.50
CA ASP A 59 -12.25 22.98 -24.92
C ASP A 59 -10.79 22.78 -25.38
N ILE A 60 -10.54 21.73 -26.16
CA ILE A 60 -9.21 21.37 -26.68
C ILE A 60 -9.18 21.74 -28.17
N PRO A 61 -8.18 22.50 -28.64
CA PRO A 61 -7.92 22.63 -30.07
C PRO A 61 -7.76 21.25 -30.72
N LYS A 62 -8.53 20.97 -31.78
CA LYS A 62 -8.63 19.66 -32.47
C LYS A 62 -7.27 19.08 -32.92
N GLU A 63 -6.24 19.90 -33.01
CA GLU A 63 -4.88 19.53 -33.39
C GLU A 63 -4.18 18.57 -32.40
N TYR A 64 -4.69 18.42 -31.17
CA TYR A 64 -4.14 17.53 -30.16
C TYR A 64 -4.90 16.19 -29.99
N ILE A 65 -6.00 15.98 -30.72
CA ILE A 65 -6.87 14.78 -30.58
C ILE A 65 -6.47 13.67 -31.55
N ASP A 66 -5.89 13.99 -32.71
CA ASP A 66 -5.39 13.01 -33.67
C ASP A 66 -3.86 13.01 -33.75
N VAL A 67 -3.24 12.05 -33.05
CA VAL A 67 -1.89 11.60 -33.41
C VAL A 67 -2.04 10.26 -34.13
N PRO A 68 -1.98 10.22 -35.46
CA PRO A 68 -2.07 8.97 -36.21
C PRO A 68 -0.91 8.03 -35.84
N LYS A 69 -1.18 6.72 -35.78
CA LYS A 69 -0.11 5.71 -35.75
C LYS A 69 0.73 5.89 -37.02
N PRO A 70 2.04 6.19 -36.94
CA PRO A 70 2.81 6.47 -38.15
C PRO A 70 2.88 5.23 -39.02
N GLY A 71 2.47 5.40 -40.29
CA GLY A 71 2.61 4.37 -41.32
C GLY A 71 4.08 4.09 -41.62
N LYS A 72 4.38 2.87 -42.06
CA LYS A 72 5.75 2.33 -42.25
C LYS A 72 6.68 3.21 -43.11
N ALA A 73 6.15 4.07 -43.98
CA ALA A 73 6.92 4.99 -44.80
C ALA A 73 7.31 6.31 -44.10
N GLU A 74 6.54 6.73 -43.08
CA GLU A 74 6.80 7.96 -42.32
C GLU A 74 7.75 7.70 -41.13
N ALA A 75 7.86 6.44 -40.70
CA ALA A 75 8.83 5.97 -39.71
C ALA A 75 10.29 6.27 -40.11
N VAL A 76 10.59 6.43 -41.40
CA VAL A 76 11.95 6.66 -41.92
C VAL A 76 12.40 8.12 -41.79
N LYS A 77 11.49 9.10 -41.66
CA LYS A 77 11.83 10.52 -41.37
C LYS A 77 11.76 10.90 -39.89
N VAL A 78 11.24 10.00 -39.04
CA VAL A 78 11.15 10.15 -37.57
C VAL A 78 12.37 9.53 -36.86
N ALA A 79 13.32 8.96 -37.62
CA ALA A 79 14.54 8.33 -37.10
C ALA A 79 15.30 9.17 -36.04
N PRO A 80 15.53 10.49 -36.17
CA PRO A 80 16.22 11.25 -35.12
C PRO A 80 15.35 11.51 -33.87
N LYS A 81 14.02 11.54 -34.00
CA LYS A 81 13.08 11.75 -32.87
C LYS A 81 12.94 10.50 -32.01
N ALA A 82 13.00 9.31 -32.61
CA ALA A 82 12.99 8.04 -31.89
C ALA A 82 14.34 7.78 -31.17
N GLU A 83 15.47 8.17 -31.77
CA GLU A 83 16.80 8.08 -31.17
C GLU A 83 16.96 9.01 -29.94
N LEU A 84 16.45 10.25 -29.99
CA LEU A 84 16.55 11.20 -28.88
C LEU A 84 15.61 10.91 -27.69
N ILE A 85 14.44 10.31 -27.92
CA ILE A 85 13.55 9.80 -26.84
C ILE A 85 14.19 8.59 -26.12
N VAL A 86 15.10 7.88 -26.79
CA VAL A 86 15.92 6.82 -26.16
C VAL A 86 17.03 7.42 -25.30
N LEU A 87 17.52 8.63 -25.60
CA LEU A 87 18.60 9.33 -24.87
C LEU A 87 18.20 9.95 -23.52
N ASP A 88 16.95 10.36 -23.29
CA ASP A 88 16.51 10.98 -22.02
C ASP A 88 15.88 9.97 -21.01
N LYS A 89 15.90 8.67 -21.32
CA LYS A 89 15.47 7.66 -20.34
C LYS A 89 16.48 7.63 -19.19
N PRO A 90 16.04 7.68 -17.92
CA PRO A 90 16.97 7.57 -16.82
C PRO A 90 17.72 6.23 -16.91
N PRO A 91 19.03 6.21 -16.60
CA PRO A 91 19.79 4.98 -16.62
C PRO A 91 19.14 3.97 -15.67
N LEU A 92 19.22 2.70 -16.04
CA LEU A 92 18.71 1.58 -15.24
C LEU A 92 17.21 1.67 -14.92
N LEU A 93 16.41 2.30 -15.79
CA LEU A 93 14.97 2.48 -15.58
C LEU A 93 14.24 1.20 -15.14
N ARG A 94 14.51 0.06 -15.79
CA ARG A 94 13.90 -1.24 -15.46
C ARG A 94 14.30 -1.73 -14.07
N LEU A 95 15.58 -1.59 -13.70
CA LEU A 95 16.06 -1.96 -12.38
C LEU A 95 15.39 -1.10 -11.30
N ARG A 96 15.36 0.22 -11.51
CA ARG A 96 14.74 1.18 -10.57
C ARG A 96 13.24 0.94 -10.41
N SER A 97 12.52 0.65 -11.51
CA SER A 97 11.11 0.27 -11.42
C SER A 97 10.91 -1.05 -10.69
N THR A 98 11.80 -2.03 -10.89
CA THR A 98 11.75 -3.33 -10.22
C THR A 98 12.01 -3.18 -8.72
N ILE A 99 13.00 -2.37 -8.32
CA ILE A 99 13.27 -2.06 -6.91
C ILE A 99 12.02 -1.46 -6.24
N ILE A 100 11.38 -0.47 -6.87
CA ILE A 100 10.14 0.14 -6.34
C ILE A 100 9.02 -0.92 -6.25
N THR A 101 8.89 -1.77 -7.27
CA THR A 101 7.86 -2.83 -7.32
C THR A 101 8.05 -3.85 -6.19
N LEU A 102 9.30 -4.30 -5.96
CA LEU A 102 9.64 -5.27 -4.92
C LEU A 102 9.63 -4.67 -3.51
N ALA A 103 9.89 -3.36 -3.37
CA ALA A 103 9.80 -2.69 -2.09
C ALA A 103 8.36 -2.71 -1.54
N VAL A 104 7.33 -2.68 -2.40
CA VAL A 104 5.92 -2.65 -1.96
C VAL A 104 5.54 -3.86 -1.10
N PRO A 105 5.64 -5.14 -1.55
CA PRO A 105 5.26 -6.27 -0.72
C PRO A 105 6.07 -6.34 0.58
N ILE A 106 7.38 -6.09 0.50
CA ILE A 106 8.27 -6.13 1.67
C ILE A 106 7.84 -5.10 2.72
N LEU A 107 7.62 -3.84 2.31
CA LEU A 107 7.23 -2.77 3.22
C LEU A 107 5.82 -2.97 3.79
N VAL A 108 4.86 -3.35 2.94
CA VAL A 108 3.48 -3.56 3.36
C VAL A 108 3.39 -4.68 4.40
N ILE A 109 4.01 -5.84 4.12
CA ILE A 109 4.01 -6.97 5.05
C ILE A 109 4.76 -6.60 6.33
N MET A 110 5.92 -5.94 6.24
CA MET A 110 6.67 -5.56 7.44
C MET A 110 5.91 -4.57 8.31
N ILE A 111 5.20 -3.59 7.73
CA ILE A 111 4.35 -2.66 8.48
C ILE A 111 3.24 -3.43 9.21
N ALA A 112 2.57 -4.36 8.54
CA ALA A 112 1.51 -5.18 9.15
C ALA A 112 2.06 -6.08 10.27
N VAL A 113 3.20 -6.73 10.05
CA VAL A 113 3.89 -7.54 11.07
C VAL A 113 4.27 -6.69 12.28
N ARG A 114 4.80 -5.47 12.08
CA ARG A 114 5.13 -4.56 13.20
C ARG A 114 3.90 -4.08 13.96
N ALA A 115 2.77 -3.88 13.28
CA ALA A 115 1.52 -3.52 13.93
C ALA A 115 0.96 -4.67 14.79
N VAL A 116 1.05 -5.90 14.30
CA VAL A 116 0.60 -7.11 15.02
C VAL A 116 1.57 -7.51 16.14
N ALA A 117 2.88 -7.32 15.96
CA ALA A 117 3.89 -7.50 17.00
C ALA A 117 3.94 -6.29 17.97
N SER A 118 2.80 -5.99 18.61
CA SER A 118 2.64 -4.87 19.53
C SER A 118 1.70 -5.20 20.69
N ASP A 119 1.87 -4.47 21.79
CA ASP A 119 1.02 -4.59 22.98
C ASP A 119 -0.46 -4.27 22.68
N ALA A 120 -0.71 -3.40 21.69
CA ALA A 120 -2.06 -3.03 21.28
C ALA A 120 -2.81 -4.22 20.64
N PHE A 121 -2.11 -4.98 19.78
CA PHE A 121 -2.70 -6.18 19.18
C PHE A 121 -2.89 -7.29 20.23
N LEU A 122 -1.92 -7.49 21.12
CA LEU A 122 -2.04 -8.45 22.22
C LEU A 122 -3.26 -8.14 23.10
N TRP A 123 -3.45 -6.86 23.44
CA TRP A 123 -4.60 -6.42 24.21
C TRP A 123 -5.91 -6.70 23.48
N LEU A 124 -6.00 -6.37 22.18
CA LEU A 124 -7.18 -6.66 21.37
C LEU A 124 -7.51 -8.16 21.39
N GLU A 125 -6.49 -9.00 21.24
CA GLU A 125 -6.63 -10.44 21.13
C GLU A 125 -7.05 -11.09 22.46
N TYR A 126 -6.57 -10.58 23.59
CA TYR A 126 -6.99 -11.08 24.89
C TYR A 126 -8.37 -10.58 25.34
N HIS A 127 -8.88 -9.49 24.76
CA HIS A 127 -10.17 -8.90 25.13
C HIS A 127 -11.29 -9.20 24.12
N ARG A 128 -10.99 -9.85 22.98
CA ARG A 128 -12.03 -10.24 22.04
C ARG A 128 -12.85 -11.43 22.57
N PRO A 129 -14.14 -11.51 22.23
CA PRO A 129 -14.96 -12.67 22.58
C PRO A 129 -14.39 -13.97 21.99
N GLY A 130 -14.36 -15.02 22.81
CA GLY A 130 -14.02 -16.38 22.38
C GLY A 130 -12.52 -16.70 22.37
N PHE A 131 -11.64 -15.78 22.76
CA PHE A 131 -10.21 -16.10 22.91
C PHE A 131 -9.99 -17.08 24.08
N PRO A 132 -9.17 -18.15 23.91
CA PRO A 132 -9.02 -19.18 24.92
C PRO A 132 -8.36 -18.65 26.20
N ALA A 133 -8.99 -18.95 27.34
CA ALA A 133 -8.37 -18.78 28.65
C ALA A 133 -7.18 -19.72 28.83
N ASP A 134 -6.22 -19.36 29.68
CA ASP A 134 -5.11 -20.25 30.01
C ASP A 134 -5.60 -21.38 30.93
N ALA A 135 -5.34 -22.63 30.55
CA ALA A 135 -5.72 -23.80 31.32
C ALA A 135 -4.83 -24.04 32.55
N TYR A 136 -3.69 -23.35 32.64
CA TYR A 136 -2.66 -23.60 33.65
C TYR A 136 -2.55 -22.47 34.71
N GLY A 137 -3.51 -21.54 34.72
CA GLY A 137 -3.74 -20.63 35.84
C GLY A 137 -3.25 -19.19 35.68
N PHE A 138 -2.74 -18.77 34.52
CA PHE A 138 -2.55 -17.34 34.25
C PHE A 138 -3.90 -16.68 33.98
N ASP A 139 -4.22 -15.64 34.75
CA ASP A 139 -5.31 -14.76 34.40
C ASP A 139 -4.91 -13.82 33.23
N THR A 140 -5.90 -13.11 32.69
CA THR A 140 -5.67 -12.18 31.57
C THR A 140 -4.66 -11.08 31.92
N ALA A 141 -4.59 -10.64 33.18
CA ALA A 141 -3.68 -9.59 33.60
C ALA A 141 -2.23 -10.07 33.59
N GLU A 142 -1.97 -11.27 34.10
CA GLU A 142 -0.65 -11.89 34.10
C GLU A 142 -0.21 -12.25 32.67
N ARG A 143 -1.14 -12.74 31.84
CA ARG A 143 -0.85 -12.96 30.41
C ARG A 143 -0.51 -11.65 29.69
N MET A 144 -1.23 -10.56 29.97
CA MET A 144 -0.90 -9.24 29.40
C MET A 144 0.50 -8.81 29.85
N ARG A 145 0.81 -8.92 31.14
CA ARG A 145 2.12 -8.52 31.68
C ARG A 145 3.27 -9.31 31.03
N LEU A 146 3.20 -10.63 31.07
CA LEU A 146 4.26 -11.51 30.55
C LEU A 146 4.34 -11.46 29.02
N GLY A 147 3.20 -11.47 28.34
CA GLY A 147 3.12 -11.35 26.89
C GLY A 147 3.71 -10.03 26.39
N SER A 148 3.37 -8.91 27.04
CA SER A 148 3.94 -7.61 26.69
C SER A 148 5.46 -7.58 26.85
N TYR A 149 6.04 -8.22 27.87
CA TYR A 149 7.50 -8.31 27.95
C TYR A 149 8.10 -9.10 26.78
N GLY A 150 7.47 -10.20 26.36
CA GLY A 150 7.89 -10.96 25.19
C GLY A 150 7.85 -10.12 23.90
N LEU A 151 6.73 -9.42 23.64
CA LEU A 151 6.58 -8.57 22.45
C LEU A 151 7.53 -7.36 22.47
N ASN A 152 7.72 -6.73 23.63
CA ASN A 152 8.69 -5.65 23.77
C ASN A 152 10.12 -6.15 23.53
N TYR A 153 10.47 -7.33 24.06
CA TYR A 153 11.81 -7.92 23.88
C TYR A 153 12.19 -8.13 22.42
N VAL A 154 11.28 -8.66 21.60
CA VAL A 154 11.55 -8.97 20.18
C VAL A 154 11.59 -7.72 19.29
N THR A 155 11.22 -6.55 19.83
CA THR A 155 11.13 -5.29 19.09
C THR A 155 12.06 -4.19 19.60
N ASN A 156 12.84 -4.46 20.66
CA ASN A 156 13.81 -3.54 21.25
C ASN A 156 15.24 -4.10 21.19
N PHE A 157 16.22 -3.42 21.82
CA PHE A 157 17.63 -3.85 21.87
C PHE A 157 18.05 -4.50 23.20
N ALA A 158 17.11 -4.92 24.04
CA ALA A 158 17.42 -5.53 25.33
C ALA A 158 18.19 -6.87 25.19
N PRO A 159 19.14 -7.17 26.09
CA PRO A 159 19.86 -8.45 26.12
C PRO A 159 18.97 -9.61 26.58
N ARG A 160 19.40 -10.86 26.38
CA ARG A 160 18.67 -12.07 26.83
C ARG A 160 18.30 -12.04 28.32
N SER A 161 19.18 -11.47 29.14
CA SER A 161 18.96 -11.28 30.58
C SER A 161 17.69 -10.50 30.93
N TYR A 162 17.14 -9.72 29.99
CA TYR A 162 15.84 -9.10 30.13
C TYR A 162 14.75 -10.15 30.41
N LEU A 163 14.63 -11.19 29.57
CA LEU A 163 13.64 -12.24 29.75
C LEU A 163 14.00 -13.18 30.89
N GLU A 164 15.29 -13.47 31.09
CA GLU A 164 15.78 -14.35 32.18
C GLU A 164 15.47 -13.77 33.57
N SER A 165 15.34 -12.44 33.67
CA SER A 165 15.03 -11.77 34.94
C SER A 165 13.54 -11.71 35.28
N ILE A 166 12.65 -12.08 34.34
CA ILE A 166 11.20 -11.96 34.54
C ILE A 166 10.73 -13.13 35.40
N THR A 167 9.98 -12.80 36.44
CA THR A 167 9.37 -13.78 37.34
C THR A 167 7.85 -13.78 37.23
N THR A 168 7.22 -14.87 37.66
CA THR A 168 5.75 -15.06 37.67
C THR A 168 5.30 -15.77 38.94
N GLY A 169 4.03 -15.55 39.30
CA GLY A 169 3.39 -16.15 40.47
C GLY A 169 3.88 -15.61 41.82
N ALA A 170 3.20 -16.00 42.89
CA ALA A 170 3.54 -15.55 44.26
C ALA A 170 4.94 -16.00 44.71
N GLU A 171 5.43 -17.14 44.19
CA GLU A 171 6.74 -17.71 44.52
C GLU A 171 7.90 -17.08 43.75
N HIS A 172 7.65 -16.09 42.88
CA HIS A 172 8.68 -15.39 42.11
C HIS A 172 9.59 -16.33 41.29
N LYS A 173 9.01 -17.39 40.72
CA LYS A 173 9.71 -18.33 39.84
C LYS A 173 10.02 -17.67 38.50
N SER A 174 11.06 -18.14 37.80
CA SER A 174 11.35 -17.68 36.43
C SER A 174 10.12 -17.87 35.55
N ALA A 175 9.73 -16.81 34.83
CA ALA A 175 8.59 -16.85 33.94
C ALA A 175 8.92 -17.63 32.66
N PHE A 176 10.13 -17.48 32.12
CA PHE A 176 10.55 -18.15 30.90
C PHE A 176 11.61 -19.21 31.21
N LEU A 177 11.54 -20.34 30.50
CA LEU A 177 12.55 -21.37 30.47
C LEU A 177 13.76 -20.92 29.64
N PRO A 178 14.98 -21.46 29.89
CA PRO A 178 16.16 -21.14 29.09
C PRO A 178 15.96 -21.35 27.58
N ASP A 179 15.25 -22.41 27.18
CA ASP A 179 14.96 -22.70 25.78
C ASP A 179 13.96 -21.70 25.17
N GLU A 180 12.98 -21.23 25.93
CA GLU A 180 12.04 -20.18 25.50
C GLU A 180 12.75 -18.84 25.31
N VAL A 181 13.67 -18.49 26.22
CA VAL A 181 14.53 -17.30 26.07
C VAL A 181 15.40 -17.42 24.82
N GLY A 182 15.98 -18.59 24.58
CA GLY A 182 16.75 -18.89 23.37
C GLY A 182 15.93 -18.67 22.10
N HIS A 183 14.71 -19.22 22.06
CA HIS A 183 13.80 -19.04 20.93
C HIS A 183 13.41 -17.59 20.70
N MET A 184 13.00 -16.89 21.77
CA MET A 184 12.62 -15.47 21.70
C MET A 184 13.78 -14.60 21.20
N HIS A 185 15.02 -14.97 21.55
CA HIS A 185 16.20 -14.31 21.01
C HIS A 185 16.37 -14.54 19.51
N ASP A 186 16.13 -15.74 19.01
CA ASP A 186 16.21 -16.03 17.58
C ASP A 186 15.08 -15.30 16.82
N VAL A 187 13.85 -15.28 17.36
CA VAL A 187 12.72 -14.50 16.82
C VAL A 187 13.07 -13.02 16.73
N LYS A 188 13.70 -12.46 17.77
CA LYS A 188 14.18 -11.07 17.78
C LYS A 188 15.15 -10.80 16.62
N LEU A 189 16.08 -11.71 16.34
CA LEU A 189 17.01 -11.56 15.22
C LEU A 189 16.30 -11.61 13.87
N VAL A 190 15.32 -12.51 13.70
CA VAL A 190 14.50 -12.58 12.48
C VAL A 190 13.75 -11.26 12.26
N ILE A 191 13.11 -10.71 13.30
CA ILE A 191 12.40 -9.41 13.21
C ILE A 191 13.38 -8.27 12.92
N LEU A 192 14.54 -8.23 13.58
CA LEU A 192 15.55 -7.20 13.39
C LEU A 192 16.08 -7.20 11.95
N TYR A 193 16.52 -8.36 11.44
CA TYR A 193 17.06 -8.47 10.08
C TYR A 193 15.99 -8.22 9.02
N SER A 194 14.76 -8.69 9.22
CA SER A 194 13.64 -8.40 8.32
C SER A 194 13.30 -6.91 8.30
N THR A 195 13.32 -6.25 9.46
CA THR A 195 13.11 -4.80 9.56
C THR A 195 14.24 -4.03 8.87
N ALA A 196 15.50 -4.44 9.08
CA ALA A 196 16.65 -3.82 8.41
C ALA A 196 16.58 -3.96 6.88
N ALA A 197 16.20 -5.14 6.37
CA ALA A 197 15.98 -5.37 4.95
C ALA A 197 14.84 -4.50 4.38
N ALA A 198 13.74 -4.35 5.13
CA ALA A 198 12.64 -3.47 4.74
C ALA A 198 13.09 -1.99 4.69
N VAL A 199 13.83 -1.50 5.69
CA VAL A 199 14.38 -0.14 5.70
C VAL A 199 15.36 0.07 4.53
N LEU A 200 16.22 -0.91 4.24
CA LEU A 200 17.10 -0.86 3.09
C LEU A 200 16.31 -0.75 1.78
N MET A 201 15.27 -1.56 1.61
CA MET A 201 14.39 -1.50 0.43
C MET A 201 13.65 -0.16 0.32
N LEU A 202 13.24 0.45 1.44
CA LEU A 202 12.66 1.79 1.46
C LEU A 202 13.66 2.84 0.94
N ILE A 203 14.91 2.82 1.45
CA ILE A 203 15.97 3.74 1.02
C ILE A 203 16.25 3.56 -0.47
N LEU A 204 16.40 2.31 -0.94
CA LEU A 204 16.63 2.01 -2.35
C LEU A 204 15.46 2.46 -3.23
N ALA A 205 14.21 2.29 -2.78
CA ALA A 205 13.03 2.76 -3.49
C ALA A 205 12.97 4.31 -3.55
N PHE A 206 13.36 5.00 -2.47
CA PHE A 206 13.42 6.46 -2.43
C PHE A 206 14.48 7.02 -3.40
N ILE A 207 15.71 6.49 -3.34
CA ILE A 207 16.80 6.85 -4.29
C ILE A 207 16.38 6.50 -5.73
N SER A 208 15.72 5.36 -5.91
CA SER A 208 15.16 4.97 -7.21
C SER A 208 14.07 5.92 -7.68
N SER A 209 13.34 6.58 -6.79
CA SER A 209 12.26 7.51 -7.15
C SER A 209 12.74 8.94 -7.45
N ALA A 210 13.85 9.38 -6.86
CA ALA A 210 14.32 10.78 -6.86
C ALA A 210 14.34 11.43 -8.26
N THR A 211 14.99 10.81 -9.24
CA THR A 211 15.06 11.37 -10.61
C THR A 211 13.97 10.84 -11.55
N LEU A 212 13.24 9.79 -11.16
CA LEU A 212 12.16 9.23 -12.00
C LEU A 212 10.96 10.17 -12.11
N ARG A 213 10.71 10.99 -11.08
CA ARG A 213 9.59 11.95 -11.06
C ARG A 213 9.65 12.92 -12.24
N GLU A 214 10.86 13.32 -12.62
CA GLU A 214 11.12 14.31 -13.67
C GLU A 214 11.44 13.66 -15.02
N ARG A 215 12.22 12.56 -15.02
CA ARG A 215 12.70 11.92 -16.26
C ARG A 215 11.73 10.88 -16.84
N ALA A 216 10.82 10.35 -16.03
CA ALA A 216 9.90 9.29 -16.43
C ALA A 216 8.55 9.41 -15.70
N PRO A 217 7.77 10.47 -15.97
CA PRO A 217 6.51 10.72 -15.28
C PRO A 217 5.55 9.53 -15.44
N GLY A 218 4.99 9.07 -14.31
CA GLY A 218 4.08 7.93 -14.26
C GLY A 218 4.72 6.58 -13.98
N VAL A 219 6.05 6.41 -14.13
CA VAL A 219 6.71 5.12 -13.84
C VAL A 219 6.60 4.77 -12.36
N ILE A 220 6.83 5.71 -11.45
CA ILE A 220 6.72 5.47 -10.00
C ILE A 220 5.33 4.91 -9.66
N ARG A 221 4.26 5.56 -10.15
CA ARG A 221 2.88 5.12 -9.90
C ARG A 221 2.62 3.74 -10.48
N ARG A 222 3.09 3.47 -11.71
CA ARG A 222 2.95 2.15 -12.34
C ARG A 222 3.69 1.07 -11.55
N SER A 223 4.90 1.34 -11.08
CA SER A 223 5.67 0.41 -10.25
C SER A 223 4.97 0.14 -8.91
N LEU A 224 4.45 1.17 -8.26
CA LEU A 224 3.68 1.02 -7.01
C LEU A 224 2.39 0.20 -7.23
N PHE A 225 1.65 0.46 -8.30
CA PHE A 225 0.44 -0.29 -8.65
C PHE A 225 0.76 -1.75 -9.00
N THR A 226 1.85 -1.98 -9.74
CA THR A 226 2.32 -3.34 -10.06
C THR A 226 2.78 -4.06 -8.78
N GLY A 227 3.48 -3.36 -7.89
CA GLY A 227 3.90 -3.87 -6.59
C GLY A 227 2.70 -4.23 -5.72
N ALA A 228 1.63 -3.43 -5.75
CA ALA A 228 0.38 -3.73 -5.03
C ALA A 228 -0.28 -5.01 -5.54
N TRP A 229 -0.38 -5.20 -6.86
CA TRP A 229 -0.86 -6.46 -7.44
C TRP A 229 0.03 -7.66 -7.09
N LEU A 230 1.35 -7.48 -7.08
CA LEU A 230 2.28 -8.51 -6.64
C LEU A 230 2.01 -8.89 -5.18
N THR A 231 1.81 -7.93 -4.29
CA THR A 231 1.44 -8.18 -2.90
C THR A 231 0.11 -8.92 -2.79
N VAL A 232 -0.92 -8.54 -3.56
CA VAL A 232 -2.21 -9.27 -3.59
C VAL A 232 -2.00 -10.73 -3.99
N GLY A 233 -1.18 -11.00 -5.00
CA GLY A 233 -0.82 -12.36 -5.41
C GLY A 233 -0.11 -13.15 -4.31
N ILE A 234 0.89 -12.54 -3.66
CA ILE A 234 1.61 -13.16 -2.52
C ILE A 234 0.64 -13.47 -1.38
N LEU A 235 -0.22 -12.51 -0.99
CA LEU A 235 -1.22 -12.71 0.05
C LEU A 235 -2.23 -13.80 -0.32
N GLY A 236 -2.66 -13.88 -1.58
CA GLY A 236 -3.56 -14.94 -2.05
C GLY A 236 -2.96 -16.33 -1.94
N VAL A 237 -1.67 -16.48 -2.30
CA VAL A 237 -0.94 -17.75 -2.14
C VAL A 237 -0.79 -18.10 -0.65
N LEU A 238 -0.35 -17.15 0.18
CA LEU A 238 -0.18 -17.37 1.62
C LEU A 238 -1.51 -17.71 2.30
N ALA A 239 -2.61 -17.05 1.91
CA ALA A 239 -3.95 -17.35 2.43
C ALA A 239 -4.41 -18.75 2.03
N ALA A 240 -4.22 -19.15 0.76
CA ALA A 240 -4.56 -20.49 0.31
C ALA A 240 -3.78 -21.56 1.09
N VAL A 241 -2.46 -21.39 1.21
CA VAL A 241 -1.61 -22.32 1.98
C VAL A 241 -2.01 -22.33 3.46
N GLY A 242 -2.28 -21.17 4.06
CA GLY A 242 -2.71 -21.07 5.46
C GLY A 242 -4.05 -21.76 5.73
N ILE A 243 -5.00 -21.70 4.79
CA ILE A 243 -6.32 -22.34 4.92
C ILE A 243 -6.22 -23.87 4.76
N PHE A 244 -5.48 -24.34 3.76
CA PHE A 244 -5.45 -25.77 3.42
C PHE A 244 -4.34 -26.56 4.12
N SER A 245 -3.28 -25.89 4.58
CA SER A 245 -2.04 -26.52 5.04
C SER A 245 -1.36 -25.74 6.17
N TRP A 246 -2.13 -25.30 7.18
CA TRP A 246 -1.61 -24.52 8.32
C TRP A 246 -0.40 -25.17 8.99
N ASP A 247 -0.49 -26.46 9.34
CA ASP A 247 0.60 -27.17 10.05
C ASP A 247 1.90 -27.22 9.23
N TRP A 248 1.77 -27.42 7.91
CA TRP A 248 2.91 -27.39 7.00
C TRP A 248 3.53 -26.00 6.91
N LEU A 249 2.71 -24.95 6.81
CA LEU A 249 3.16 -23.56 6.77
C LEU A 249 3.91 -23.20 8.06
N PHE A 250 3.29 -23.48 9.21
CA PHE A 250 3.84 -23.21 10.53
C PHE A 250 5.17 -23.96 10.71
N THR A 251 5.19 -25.26 10.44
CA THR A 251 6.41 -26.08 10.58
C THR A 251 7.51 -25.63 9.62
N THR A 252 7.20 -25.41 8.33
CA THR A 252 8.19 -24.98 7.33
C THR A 252 8.81 -23.63 7.68
N PHE A 253 7.99 -22.68 8.16
CA PHE A 253 8.48 -21.40 8.67
C PHE A 253 9.48 -21.64 9.81
N HIS A 254 9.09 -22.40 10.83
CA HIS A 254 9.92 -22.60 12.01
C HIS A 254 11.20 -23.40 11.71
N THR A 255 11.15 -24.43 10.88
CA THR A 255 12.36 -25.19 10.49
C THR A 255 13.31 -24.37 9.62
N THR A 256 12.80 -23.39 8.85
CA THR A 256 13.63 -22.52 8.01
C THR A 256 14.36 -21.47 8.84
N PHE A 257 13.67 -20.82 9.77
CA PHE A 257 14.24 -19.74 10.58
C PHE A 257 14.89 -20.22 11.89
N PHE A 258 14.53 -21.41 12.37
CA PHE A 258 15.03 -22.02 13.61
C PHE A 258 15.48 -23.48 13.37
N PRO A 259 16.47 -23.71 12.48
CA PRO A 259 16.92 -25.06 12.11
C PRO A 259 17.50 -25.89 13.27
N GLN A 260 17.87 -25.24 14.38
CA GLN A 260 18.33 -25.85 15.63
C GLN A 260 17.22 -26.52 16.44
N GLY A 261 15.94 -26.32 16.08
CA GLY A 261 14.81 -27.03 16.70
C GLY A 261 14.29 -26.46 18.02
N ASN A 262 14.77 -25.30 18.47
CA ASN A 262 14.37 -24.66 19.72
C ASN A 262 13.03 -23.91 19.64
N TRP A 263 12.03 -24.44 18.93
CA TRP A 263 10.72 -23.78 18.72
C TRP A 263 9.54 -24.67 19.13
N GLN A 264 9.81 -25.92 19.52
CA GLN A 264 8.80 -26.87 19.97
C GLN A 264 8.72 -26.83 21.49
N PHE A 265 7.53 -26.50 22.01
CA PHE A 265 7.28 -26.33 23.43
C PHE A 265 6.05 -27.12 23.86
N HIS A 266 5.97 -27.46 25.14
CA HIS A 266 4.80 -28.12 25.72
C HIS A 266 3.66 -27.11 25.92
N LEU A 267 2.42 -27.61 26.01
CA LEU A 267 1.24 -26.76 26.20
C LEU A 267 1.26 -25.98 27.53
N ASN A 268 2.01 -26.46 28.53
CA ASN A 268 2.18 -25.82 29.83
C ASN A 268 3.41 -24.90 29.91
N ASP A 269 4.23 -24.83 28.85
CA ASP A 269 5.36 -23.89 28.79
C ASP A 269 4.81 -22.46 28.61
N THR A 270 5.46 -21.49 29.26
CA THR A 270 4.96 -20.11 29.36
C THR A 270 4.68 -19.49 28.01
N LEU A 271 5.56 -19.70 27.03
CA LEU A 271 5.46 -19.10 25.70
C LEU A 271 4.20 -19.56 24.96
N ILE A 272 3.85 -20.84 25.04
CA ILE A 272 2.62 -21.37 24.41
C ILE A 272 1.37 -20.92 25.17
N ARG A 273 1.46 -20.78 26.50
CA ARG A 273 0.36 -20.24 27.32
C ARG A 273 0.10 -18.77 27.01
N LEU A 274 1.13 -17.99 26.69
CA LEU A 274 1.00 -16.60 26.25
C LEU A 274 0.48 -16.54 24.82
N TYR A 275 1.13 -17.23 23.89
CA TYR A 275 0.79 -17.21 22.46
C TYR A 275 0.27 -18.58 21.98
N PRO A 276 -0.97 -18.97 22.35
CA PRO A 276 -1.54 -20.25 21.96
C PRO A 276 -1.73 -20.32 20.43
N PRO A 277 -1.97 -21.50 19.84
CA PRO A 277 -2.17 -21.64 18.40
C PRO A 277 -3.20 -20.65 17.82
N GLN A 278 -4.28 -20.37 18.56
CA GLN A 278 -5.30 -19.40 18.18
C GLN A 278 -4.73 -17.99 17.97
N PHE A 279 -3.82 -17.53 18.86
CA PHE A 279 -3.15 -16.23 18.71
C PHE A 279 -2.40 -16.12 17.39
N TRP A 280 -1.72 -17.19 16.96
CA TRP A 280 -0.96 -17.20 15.71
C TRP A 280 -1.86 -17.20 14.47
N VAL A 281 -2.99 -17.90 14.51
CA VAL A 281 -4.00 -17.85 13.45
C VAL A 281 -4.57 -16.44 13.33
N ASP A 282 -4.98 -15.85 14.46
CA ASP A 282 -5.54 -14.49 14.48
C ASP A 282 -4.51 -13.43 14.06
N ALA A 283 -3.25 -13.57 14.48
CA ALA A 283 -2.14 -12.74 14.03
C ALA A 283 -1.92 -12.85 12.51
N ALA A 284 -1.95 -14.06 11.95
CA ALA A 284 -1.81 -14.26 10.50
C ALA A 284 -2.97 -13.62 9.72
N ILE A 285 -4.20 -13.76 10.20
CA ILE A 285 -5.38 -13.11 9.63
C ILE A 285 -5.24 -11.58 9.72
N ALA A 286 -4.81 -11.04 10.86
CA ALA A 286 -4.63 -9.61 11.05
C ALA A 286 -3.54 -9.04 10.13
N VAL A 287 -2.41 -9.74 9.97
CA VAL A 287 -1.35 -9.36 9.02
C VAL A 287 -1.90 -9.34 7.59
N ALA A 288 -2.66 -10.37 7.19
CA ALA A 288 -3.26 -10.43 5.87
C ALA A 288 -4.28 -9.30 5.64
N ALA A 289 -5.16 -9.03 6.62
CA ALA A 289 -6.18 -7.99 6.54
C ALA A 289 -5.57 -6.58 6.49
N LEU A 290 -4.60 -6.27 7.36
CA LEU A 290 -3.89 -4.99 7.35
C LEU A 290 -3.09 -4.80 6.05
N SER A 291 -2.40 -5.85 5.59
CA SER A 291 -1.67 -5.79 4.32
C SER A 291 -2.63 -5.54 3.15
N MET A 292 -3.77 -6.23 3.13
CA MET A 292 -4.82 -6.04 2.12
C MET A 292 -5.36 -4.61 2.13
N LEU A 293 -5.68 -4.07 3.32
CA LEU A 293 -6.13 -2.69 3.46
C LEU A 293 -5.10 -1.69 2.88
N ILE A 294 -3.82 -1.84 3.25
CA ILE A 294 -2.76 -0.95 2.77
C ILE A 294 -2.63 -1.03 1.24
N VAL A 295 -2.67 -2.22 0.64
CA VAL A 295 -2.56 -2.33 -0.83
C VAL A 295 -3.79 -1.86 -1.56
N LEU A 296 -5.01 -2.03 -1.02
CA LEU A 296 -6.22 -1.48 -1.62
C LEU A 296 -6.18 0.06 -1.62
N LEU A 297 -5.74 0.67 -0.53
CA LEU A 297 -5.52 2.12 -0.46
C LEU A 297 -4.44 2.57 -1.46
N LEU A 298 -3.33 1.83 -1.55
CA LEU A 298 -2.26 2.12 -2.51
C LEU A 298 -2.76 2.00 -3.96
N MET A 299 -3.58 0.99 -4.28
CA MET A 299 -4.18 0.79 -5.59
C MET A 299 -5.14 1.92 -5.94
N GLY A 300 -6.01 2.32 -5.01
CA GLY A 300 -6.90 3.48 -5.19
C GLY A 300 -6.11 4.77 -5.44
N TYR A 301 -5.07 5.03 -4.64
CA TYR A 301 -4.24 6.22 -4.81
C TYR A 301 -3.44 6.21 -6.12
N THR A 302 -2.92 5.05 -6.53
CA THR A 302 -2.07 4.89 -7.72
C THR A 302 -2.86 4.52 -8.98
N TRP A 303 -4.19 4.49 -8.91
CA TRP A 303 -5.05 4.06 -10.00
C TRP A 303 -4.72 4.75 -11.32
N PRO A 304 -4.53 3.98 -12.41
CA PRO A 304 -4.14 4.53 -13.71
C PRO A 304 -5.34 5.17 -14.41
N THR A 305 -5.61 6.46 -14.12
CA THR A 305 -6.65 7.22 -14.86
C THR A 305 -6.14 7.75 -16.19
N ARG A 306 -7.04 7.89 -17.17
CA ARG A 306 -6.74 8.48 -18.49
C ARG A 306 -6.18 9.90 -18.36
N TYR A 307 -6.77 10.72 -17.49
CA TYR A 307 -6.28 12.06 -17.16
C TYR A 307 -4.82 12.06 -16.68
N ARG A 308 -4.48 11.19 -15.72
CA ARG A 308 -3.10 11.11 -15.18
C ARG A 308 -2.10 10.64 -16.23
N LYS A 309 -2.51 9.73 -17.13
CA LYS A 309 -1.70 9.32 -18.27
C LYS A 309 -1.44 10.49 -19.23
N GLN A 310 -2.47 11.28 -19.56
CA GLN A 310 -2.34 12.46 -20.41
C GLN A 310 -1.44 13.53 -19.79
N VAL A 311 -1.57 13.80 -18.49
CA VAL A 311 -0.67 14.73 -17.76
C VAL A 311 0.79 14.24 -17.79
N ALA A 312 1.02 12.94 -17.61
CA ALA A 312 2.37 12.38 -17.70
C ALA A 312 2.96 12.53 -19.12
N LEU A 313 2.16 12.29 -20.15
CA LEU A 313 2.56 12.48 -21.55
C LEU A 313 2.86 13.96 -21.86
N ARG A 314 2.01 14.89 -21.40
CA ARG A 314 2.25 16.34 -21.55
C ARG A 314 3.57 16.77 -20.93
N ARG A 315 3.84 16.38 -19.68
CA ARG A 315 5.12 16.68 -19.01
C ARG A 315 6.33 16.11 -19.74
N SER A 316 6.20 14.90 -20.30
CA SER A 316 7.27 14.32 -21.10
C SER A 316 7.53 15.11 -22.39
N ALA A 317 6.47 15.62 -23.03
CA ALA A 317 6.56 16.44 -24.24
C ALA A 317 7.14 17.83 -23.95
N GLU A 318 6.70 18.50 -22.88
CA GLU A 318 7.22 19.80 -22.44
C GLU A 318 8.72 19.74 -22.14
N ARG A 319 9.15 18.69 -21.43
CA ARG A 319 10.57 18.45 -21.14
C ARG A 319 11.38 18.21 -22.41
N PHE A 320 10.86 17.39 -23.32
CA PHE A 320 11.52 17.13 -24.59
C PHE A 320 11.70 18.41 -25.42
N ALA A 321 10.68 19.27 -25.44
CA ALA A 321 10.77 20.59 -26.08
C ALA A 321 11.80 21.50 -25.40
N ALA A 322 11.91 21.48 -24.08
CA ALA A 322 12.92 22.24 -23.33
C ALA A 322 14.35 21.77 -23.64
N LEU A 323 14.58 20.45 -23.73
CA LEU A 323 15.88 19.87 -24.09
C LEU A 323 16.29 20.26 -25.52
N GLN A 324 15.37 20.18 -26.49
CA GLN A 324 15.67 20.63 -27.87
C GLN A 324 16.06 22.10 -27.94
N LYS A 325 15.37 22.96 -27.18
CA LYS A 325 15.73 24.40 -27.11
C LYS A 325 17.12 24.61 -26.52
N ALA A 326 17.45 23.88 -25.45
CA ALA A 326 18.77 23.96 -24.83
C ALA A 326 19.88 23.48 -25.78
N ASP A 327 19.67 22.36 -26.48
CA ASP A 327 20.63 21.85 -27.46
C ASP A 327 20.85 22.82 -28.62
N ALA A 328 19.77 23.43 -29.13
CA ALA A 328 19.86 24.45 -30.17
C ALA A 328 20.70 25.67 -29.72
N GLN A 329 20.48 26.16 -28.50
CA GLN A 329 21.25 27.28 -27.93
C GLN A 329 22.74 26.93 -27.77
N VAL A 330 23.06 25.70 -27.36
CA VAL A 330 24.45 25.23 -27.23
C VAL A 330 25.13 25.15 -28.60
N GLN A 331 24.42 24.68 -29.63
CA GLN A 331 24.98 24.63 -30.98
C GLN A 331 25.21 26.02 -31.58
N GLU A 332 24.26 26.94 -31.37
CA GLU A 332 24.40 28.34 -31.79
C GLU A 332 25.59 29.01 -31.09
N ALA A 333 25.75 28.84 -29.78
CA ALA A 333 26.89 29.36 -29.03
C ALA A 333 28.24 28.79 -29.54
N LYS A 334 28.29 27.50 -29.89
CA LYS A 334 29.48 26.88 -30.49
C LYS A 334 29.81 27.47 -31.86
N GLN A 335 28.80 27.69 -32.71
CA GLN A 335 29.00 28.30 -34.03
C GLN A 335 29.51 29.73 -33.92
N VAL A 336 28.94 30.54 -33.03
CA VAL A 336 29.41 31.90 -32.77
C VAL A 336 30.85 31.89 -32.25
N SER A 337 31.20 31.03 -31.30
CA SER A 337 32.56 30.91 -30.79
C SER A 337 33.56 30.47 -31.88
N ALA A 338 33.19 29.53 -32.75
CA ALA A 338 34.03 29.06 -33.84
C ALA A 338 34.27 30.17 -34.89
N SER A 339 33.23 30.94 -35.23
CA SER A 339 33.35 32.08 -36.15
C SER A 339 34.25 33.19 -35.58
N GLN A 340 34.16 33.49 -34.28
CA GLN A 340 35.04 34.46 -33.62
C GLN A 340 36.50 33.99 -33.55
N GLN A 341 36.76 32.69 -33.33
CA GLN A 341 38.11 32.14 -33.39
C GLN A 341 38.70 32.22 -34.80
N ALA A 342 37.93 31.88 -35.83
CA ALA A 342 38.37 31.97 -37.23
C ALA A 342 38.66 33.43 -37.66
N SER A 343 37.89 34.40 -37.17
CA SER A 343 38.15 35.82 -37.45
C SER A 343 39.41 36.34 -36.74
N ARG A 344 39.77 35.79 -35.58
CA ARG A 344 40.98 36.16 -34.84
C ARG A 344 42.26 35.50 -35.35
N SER A 345 42.17 34.41 -36.10
CA SER A 345 43.34 33.75 -36.69
C SER A 345 43.73 34.31 -38.07
N ASN A 346 42.82 35.05 -38.72
CA ASN A 346 43.01 35.62 -40.05
C ASN A 346 43.31 37.13 -40.05
N GLY A 347 43.39 37.77 -38.89
CA GLY A 347 43.88 39.14 -38.70
C GLY A 347 45.10 39.11 -37.80
#